data_AF-A0A0D8IA80-F1
#
_entry.id   AF-A0A0D8IA80-F1
#
_cell.length_a   1.000
_cell.length_b   1.000
_cell.length_c   1.000
_cell.angle_alpha   90.00
_cell.angle_beta   90.00
_cell.angle_gamma   90.00
#
_symmetry.space_group_name_H-M   'P 1'
#
loop_
_entity.id
_entity.type
_entity.pdbx_description
1 polymer ?
#
loop_
_entity_poly.entity_id
_entity_poly.type
_entity_poly.pdbx_seq_one_letter_code
_entity_poly.pdbx_strand_id
1 'polypeptide(L)'
;MKKKLRKLLMGLKGNGGFTLLELIIVIAIMGFLAAMIAPRLAGAGAGAADTICDNNQTRLRQVTAAFVERTGQLPNDLINLIAETADGVYEVQYDDSDATNGKEDLSHEIEDSLQAKIHYLSDEEAAEIRAMGISHVRNLNLSKTVDGDHRRDDTHGTHMERAEVAEDLAVLMVAAGFDGTAWDFDSLVSGAEYRNPDLAYRIILGVGPDSELVTSGQIEIAGLCPNAIRRENHFAFGNYSIVLPRLAATVDSLTDPVSGDPITDALDEITVISETGQEKDINIFEVQEAFQFSTFCPEGDVVGTVPTVWTIQ
;
A
#
# COMPACT_ATOMS: atom_id res chain seq x y z
N MET A 1 54.32 -11.51 65.03
CA MET A 1 54.20 -10.58 63.86
C MET A 1 54.54 -11.21 62.50
N LYS A 2 55.55 -12.09 62.35
CA LYS A 2 55.99 -12.63 61.03
C LYS A 2 54.94 -13.44 60.23
N LYS A 3 53.94 -14.07 60.87
CA LYS A 3 52.90 -14.87 60.19
C LYS A 3 51.82 -14.02 59.47
N LYS A 4 51.48 -12.82 59.98
CA LYS A 4 50.49 -11.94 59.33
C LYS A 4 51.05 -11.26 58.08
N LEU A 5 52.34 -10.90 58.09
CA LEU A 5 53.01 -10.28 56.94
C LEU A 5 53.16 -11.24 55.75
N ARG A 6 53.41 -12.53 56.01
CA ARG A 6 53.48 -13.58 54.97
C ARG A 6 52.13 -13.83 54.30
N LYS A 7 51.01 -13.64 55.02
CA LYS A 7 49.64 -13.81 54.51
C LYS A 7 49.19 -12.63 53.63
N LEU A 8 49.66 -11.41 53.91
CA LEU A 8 49.46 -10.23 53.06
C LEU A 8 50.25 -10.31 51.75
N LEU A 9 51.51 -10.78 51.79
CA LEU A 9 52.34 -10.95 50.60
C LEU A 9 51.93 -12.16 49.72
N MET A 10 51.16 -13.11 50.27
CA MET A 10 50.58 -14.22 49.49
C MET A 10 49.28 -13.85 48.77
N GLY A 11 48.60 -12.76 49.15
CA GLY A 11 47.39 -12.27 48.45
C GLY A 11 47.68 -11.46 47.19
N LEU A 12 48.91 -10.98 47.00
CA LEU A 12 49.36 -10.28 45.79
C LEU A 12 49.90 -11.21 44.70
N LYS A 13 49.96 -12.52 44.96
CA LYS A 13 50.54 -13.52 44.06
C LYS A 13 49.53 -14.13 43.08
N GLY A 14 48.40 -13.45 42.86
CA GLY A 14 47.28 -13.98 42.08
C GLY A 14 46.62 -13.01 41.09
N ASN A 15 46.96 -11.72 41.07
CA ASN A 15 46.47 -10.82 40.03
C ASN A 15 47.57 -10.60 39.01
N GLY A 16 47.65 -11.50 38.01
CA GLY A 16 48.42 -11.24 36.80
C GLY A 16 47.92 -9.94 36.17
N GLY A 17 48.74 -8.90 36.19
CA GLY A 17 48.43 -7.65 35.52
C GLY A 17 48.38 -7.90 34.01
N PHE A 18 47.36 -7.35 33.35
CA PHE A 18 47.25 -7.36 31.89
C PHE A 18 48.54 -6.79 31.29
N THR A 19 49.20 -7.56 30.42
CA THR A 19 50.36 -7.08 29.68
C THR A 19 49.90 -6.22 28.50
N LEU A 20 50.72 -5.24 28.12
CA LEU A 20 50.45 -4.39 26.96
C LEU A 20 50.37 -5.22 25.66
N LEU A 21 51.11 -6.33 25.60
CA LEU A 21 51.11 -7.28 24.49
C LEU A 21 49.77 -8.04 24.37
N GLU A 22 49.18 -8.49 25.48
CA GLU A 22 47.87 -9.13 25.48
C GLU A 22 46.78 -8.20 24.94
N LEU A 23 46.81 -6.92 25.32
CA LEU A 23 45.85 -5.94 24.81
C LEU A 23 46.01 -5.71 23.30
N ILE A 24 47.25 -5.59 22.81
CA ILE A 24 47.54 -5.38 21.38
C ILE A 24 47.08 -6.56 20.53
N ILE A 25 47.31 -7.79 20.98
CA ILE A 25 46.87 -8.99 20.23
C ILE A 25 45.35 -9.05 20.17
N VAL A 26 44.66 -8.71 21.27
CA VAL A 26 43.21 -8.72 21.33
C VAL A 26 42.60 -7.68 20.37
N ILE A 27 43.09 -6.44 20.35
CA ILE A 27 42.59 -5.43 19.40
C ILE A 27 42.94 -5.77 17.95
N ALA A 28 44.09 -6.42 17.70
CA ALA A 28 44.48 -6.86 16.36
C ALA A 28 43.54 -7.96 15.84
N ILE A 29 43.21 -8.95 16.68
CA ILE A 29 42.24 -9.99 16.32
C ILE A 29 40.83 -9.40 16.16
N MET A 30 40.40 -8.51 17.07
CA MET A 30 39.10 -7.82 16.92
C MET A 30 39.03 -6.98 15.65
N GLY A 31 40.10 -6.27 15.30
CA GLY A 31 40.18 -5.49 14.06
C GLY A 31 40.10 -6.38 12.80
N PHE A 32 40.78 -7.54 12.82
CA PHE A 32 40.70 -8.49 11.71
C PHE A 32 39.30 -9.10 11.56
N LEU A 33 38.68 -9.51 12.67
CA LEU A 33 37.31 -10.05 12.66
C LEU A 33 36.31 -9.00 12.19
N ALA A 34 36.40 -7.76 12.70
CA ALA A 34 35.54 -6.66 12.28
C ALA A 34 35.70 -6.36 10.78
N ALA A 35 36.94 -6.33 10.26
CA ALA A 35 37.20 -6.10 8.84
C ALA A 35 36.61 -7.19 7.93
N MET A 36 36.58 -8.46 8.38
CA MET A 36 35.99 -9.56 7.61
C MET A 36 34.45 -9.57 7.65
N ILE A 37 33.86 -9.13 8.77
CA ILE A 37 32.41 -9.15 8.99
C ILE A 37 31.72 -7.91 8.41
N ALA A 38 32.36 -6.73 8.48
CA ALA A 38 31.76 -5.46 8.08
C ALA A 38 31.18 -5.45 6.64
N PRO A 39 31.85 -6.02 5.61
CA PRO A 39 31.29 -6.04 4.24
C PRO A 39 30.00 -6.84 4.12
N ARG A 40 29.85 -7.92 4.91
CA ARG A 40 28.63 -8.75 4.91
C ARG A 40 27.48 -8.07 5.64
N LEU A 41 27.78 -7.33 6.71
CA LEU A 41 26.75 -6.59 7.47
C LEU A 41 26.26 -5.35 6.72
N ALA A 42 27.12 -4.70 5.94
CA ALA A 42 26.77 -3.53 5.14
C ALA A 42 25.68 -3.80 4.09
N GLY A 43 25.58 -5.04 3.58
CA GLY A 43 24.56 -5.43 2.59
C GLY A 43 23.33 -6.14 3.17
N ALA A 44 23.36 -6.56 4.44
CA ALA A 44 22.34 -7.44 5.01
C ALA A 44 20.96 -6.77 5.22
N GLY A 45 20.91 -5.43 5.22
CA GLY A 45 19.65 -4.67 5.34
C GLY A 45 19.08 -4.17 4.02
N ALA A 46 19.85 -4.18 2.94
CA ALA A 46 19.37 -3.71 1.64
C ALA A 46 18.37 -4.73 1.06
N GLY A 47 17.16 -4.29 0.71
CA GLY A 47 16.09 -5.14 0.18
C GLY A 47 15.34 -6.00 1.21
N ALA A 48 15.69 -5.91 2.50
CA ALA A 48 14.94 -6.61 3.56
C ALA A 48 13.51 -6.04 3.72
N ALA A 49 13.36 -4.72 3.58
CA ALA A 49 12.07 -4.04 3.60
C ALA A 49 11.18 -4.55 2.45
N ASP A 50 11.70 -4.57 1.22
CA ASP A 50 11.00 -5.03 0.03
C ASP A 50 10.61 -6.51 0.16
N THR A 51 11.53 -7.35 0.62
CA THR A 51 11.25 -8.77 0.89
C THR A 51 10.14 -8.95 1.92
N ILE A 52 10.11 -8.15 2.99
CA ILE A 52 9.03 -8.20 3.99
C ILE A 52 7.73 -7.70 3.37
N CYS A 53 7.78 -6.64 2.56
CA CYS A 53 6.64 -6.09 1.86
C CYS A 53 5.99 -7.14 0.96
N ASP A 54 6.76 -7.77 0.07
CA ASP A 54 6.30 -8.82 -0.83
C ASP A 54 5.71 -10.01 -0.09
N ASN A 55 6.35 -10.42 1.01
CA ASN A 55 5.85 -11.53 1.84
C ASN A 55 4.52 -11.18 2.51
N ASN A 56 4.39 -9.97 3.04
CA ASN A 56 3.15 -9.52 3.68
C ASN A 56 2.01 -9.42 2.67
N GLN A 57 2.27 -8.83 1.51
CA GLN A 57 1.29 -8.76 0.42
C GLN A 57 0.89 -10.15 -0.10
N THR A 58 1.86 -11.05 -0.30
CA THR A 58 1.59 -12.44 -0.71
C THR A 58 0.70 -13.15 0.30
N ARG A 59 0.97 -12.98 1.60
CA ARG A 59 0.14 -13.55 2.67
C ARG A 59 -1.26 -12.94 2.68
N LEU A 60 -1.38 -11.62 2.51
CA LEU A 60 -2.67 -10.97 2.39
C LEU A 60 -3.47 -11.56 1.21
N ARG A 61 -2.85 -11.68 0.03
CA ARG A 61 -3.49 -12.30 -1.15
C ARG A 61 -3.96 -13.71 -0.87
N GLN A 62 -3.13 -14.54 -0.22
CA GLN A 62 -3.49 -15.92 0.12
C GLN A 62 -4.65 -15.99 1.12
N VAL A 63 -4.64 -15.15 2.15
CA VAL A 63 -5.69 -15.12 3.17
C VAL A 63 -7.00 -14.61 2.59
N THR A 64 -6.97 -13.54 1.79
CA THR A 64 -8.16 -13.02 1.11
C THR A 64 -8.70 -14.05 0.11
N ALA A 65 -7.85 -14.74 -0.65
CA ALA A 65 -8.30 -15.78 -1.56
C ALA A 65 -8.95 -16.96 -0.83
N ALA A 66 -8.37 -17.39 0.30
CA ALA A 66 -8.95 -18.43 1.13
C ALA A 66 -10.27 -17.98 1.79
N PHE A 67 -10.40 -16.69 2.12
CA PHE A 67 -11.64 -16.11 2.61
C PHE A 67 -12.71 -16.17 1.51
N VAL A 68 -12.43 -15.65 0.32
CA VAL A 68 -13.34 -15.66 -0.84
C VAL A 68 -13.75 -17.08 -1.22
N GLU A 69 -12.82 -18.04 -1.25
CA GLU A 69 -13.12 -19.45 -1.55
C GLU A 69 -14.10 -20.05 -0.53
N ARG A 70 -14.00 -19.65 0.75
CA ARG A 70 -14.83 -20.19 1.84
C ARG A 70 -16.20 -19.54 1.90
N THR A 71 -16.27 -18.22 1.70
CA THR A 71 -17.48 -17.42 1.92
C THR A 71 -18.22 -17.09 0.62
N GLY A 72 -17.54 -17.17 -0.52
CA GLY A 72 -18.00 -16.61 -1.79
C GLY A 72 -18.01 -15.08 -1.81
N GLN A 73 -17.37 -14.43 -0.82
CA GLN A 73 -17.47 -13.00 -0.58
C GLN A 73 -16.08 -12.38 -0.34
N LEU A 74 -15.93 -11.12 -0.73
CA LEU A 74 -14.82 -10.25 -0.33
C LEU A 74 -15.05 -9.72 1.09
N PRO A 75 -13.97 -9.42 1.84
CA PRO A 75 -14.08 -8.98 3.22
C PRO A 75 -14.76 -7.62 3.34
N ASN A 76 -15.67 -7.48 4.28
CA ASN A 76 -16.38 -6.25 4.58
C ASN A 76 -15.54 -5.29 5.45
N ASP A 77 -16.04 -4.06 5.67
CA ASP A 77 -15.42 -3.04 6.53
C ASP A 77 -13.97 -2.70 6.12
N LEU A 78 -13.65 -2.78 4.82
CA LEU A 78 -12.40 -2.27 4.27
C LEU A 78 -12.37 -0.74 4.32
N ILE A 79 -11.16 -0.16 4.29
CA ILE A 79 -10.97 1.29 4.33
C ILE A 79 -11.19 1.88 2.94
N ASN A 80 -12.10 2.85 2.84
CA ASN A 80 -12.25 3.69 1.67
C ASN A 80 -11.25 4.85 1.76
N LEU A 81 -10.31 4.92 0.82
CA LEU A 81 -9.13 5.79 0.88
C LEU A 81 -9.44 7.22 0.42
N ILE A 82 -10.47 7.83 1.02
CA ILE A 82 -10.91 9.18 0.71
C ILE A 82 -11.07 10.01 1.99
N ALA A 83 -11.04 11.33 1.85
CA ALA A 83 -11.41 12.26 2.89
C ALA A 83 -12.52 13.21 2.39
N GLU A 84 -13.55 13.39 3.20
CA GLU A 84 -14.63 14.34 2.95
C GLU A 84 -14.26 15.74 3.47
N THR A 85 -14.40 16.75 2.62
CA THR A 85 -14.21 18.17 2.97
C THR A 85 -15.51 18.79 3.50
N ALA A 86 -15.42 19.99 4.06
CA ALA A 86 -16.58 20.74 4.55
C ALA A 86 -17.66 21.03 3.49
N ASP A 87 -17.28 21.02 2.21
CA ASP A 87 -18.19 21.27 1.09
C ASP A 87 -18.90 20.00 0.60
N GLY A 88 -18.70 18.85 1.27
CA GLY A 88 -19.23 17.55 0.86
C GLY A 88 -18.54 16.98 -0.38
N VAL A 89 -17.33 17.48 -0.68
CA VAL A 89 -16.48 16.99 -1.77
C VAL A 89 -15.50 15.98 -1.19
N TYR A 90 -15.17 14.94 -1.96
CA TYR A 90 -14.17 13.96 -1.57
C TYR A 90 -12.85 14.20 -2.29
N GLU A 91 -11.76 14.13 -1.53
CA GLU A 91 -10.41 14.33 -2.03
C GLU A 91 -9.39 13.43 -1.32
N VAL A 92 -8.19 13.39 -1.87
CA VAL A 92 -7.04 12.65 -1.34
C VAL A 92 -5.80 13.52 -1.49
N GLN A 93 -4.99 13.59 -0.44
CA GLN A 93 -3.68 14.23 -0.45
C GLN A 93 -2.59 13.17 -0.59
N TYR A 94 -1.72 13.38 -1.57
CA TYR A 94 -0.52 12.57 -1.78
C TYR A 94 0.70 13.29 -1.21
N ASP A 95 1.61 12.55 -0.59
CA ASP A 95 2.85 13.04 0.01
C ASP A 95 3.66 13.90 -0.99
N ASP A 96 3.96 15.15 -0.62
CA ASP A 96 4.73 16.06 -1.47
C ASP A 96 6.26 15.90 -1.31
N SER A 97 6.68 14.84 -0.60
CA SER A 97 8.06 14.55 -0.20
C SER A 97 8.68 15.56 0.79
N ASP A 98 7.87 16.43 1.40
CA ASP A 98 8.32 17.36 2.45
C ASP A 98 7.74 17.00 3.83
N ALA A 99 8.50 16.19 4.57
CA ALA A 99 8.17 15.77 5.93
C ALA A 99 8.13 16.90 6.98
N THR A 100 8.31 18.17 6.61
CA THR A 100 8.32 19.30 7.56
C THR A 100 6.99 20.04 7.66
N ASN A 101 6.05 19.78 6.75
CA ASN A 101 4.79 20.51 6.65
C ASN A 101 3.57 19.71 7.15
N GLY A 102 3.84 18.53 7.70
CA GLY A 102 2.85 17.57 8.18
C GLY A 102 2.75 16.38 7.23
N LYS A 103 2.00 15.36 7.63
CA LYS A 103 1.78 14.15 6.84
C LYS A 103 0.56 14.29 5.95
N GLU A 104 0.60 13.73 4.76
CA GLU A 104 -0.54 13.57 3.86
C GLU A 104 -1.25 12.21 4.04
N ASP A 105 -2.32 11.98 3.27
CA ASP A 105 -3.11 10.75 3.39
C ASP A 105 -2.30 9.55 2.88
N LEU A 106 -1.82 9.63 1.62
CA LEU A 106 -1.21 8.52 0.87
C LEU A 106 0.19 8.87 0.37
N SER A 107 1.00 7.86 0.04
CA SER A 107 2.32 8.06 -0.61
C SER A 107 2.16 8.64 -2.01
N HIS A 108 3.03 9.53 -2.49
CA HIS A 108 3.05 9.90 -3.92
C HIS A 108 3.25 8.70 -4.84
N GLU A 109 3.92 7.65 -4.36
CA GLU A 109 4.18 6.48 -5.17
C GLU A 109 2.88 5.75 -5.55
N ILE A 110 1.81 5.79 -4.74
CA ILE A 110 0.54 5.20 -5.17
C ILE A 110 -0.09 5.98 -6.34
N GLU A 111 0.11 7.30 -6.39
CA GLU A 111 -0.35 8.15 -7.49
C GLU A 111 0.39 7.79 -8.78
N ASP A 112 1.72 7.69 -8.74
CA ASP A 112 2.53 7.24 -9.87
C ASP A 112 2.22 5.79 -10.32
N SER A 113 1.81 4.95 -9.36
CA SER A 113 1.52 3.53 -9.63
C SER A 113 0.17 3.31 -10.28
N LEU A 114 -0.86 4.01 -9.82
CA LEU A 114 -2.27 3.70 -10.09
C LEU A 114 -3.03 4.86 -10.75
N GLN A 115 -2.53 6.09 -10.66
CA GLN A 115 -3.22 7.28 -11.13
C GLN A 115 -4.69 7.32 -10.66
N ALA A 116 -4.90 7.08 -9.37
CA ALA A 116 -6.23 6.87 -8.82
C ALA A 116 -7.08 8.16 -8.89
N LYS A 117 -8.32 8.02 -9.32
CA LYS A 117 -9.31 9.09 -9.45
C LYS A 117 -10.47 8.84 -8.50
N ILE A 118 -11.14 9.92 -8.09
CA ILE A 118 -12.42 9.83 -7.37
C ILE A 118 -13.48 9.29 -8.34
N HIS A 119 -14.24 8.30 -7.90
CA HIS A 119 -15.32 7.70 -8.64
C HIS A 119 -16.54 7.56 -7.73
N TYR A 120 -17.68 8.11 -8.14
CA TYR A 120 -18.97 7.93 -7.47
C TYR A 120 -19.66 6.70 -8.04
N LEU A 121 -20.03 5.78 -7.16
CA LEU A 121 -20.69 4.53 -7.55
C LEU A 121 -22.09 4.80 -8.12
N SER A 122 -22.42 4.13 -9.22
CA SER A 122 -23.81 3.91 -9.64
C SER A 122 -24.55 2.95 -8.70
N ASP A 123 -25.89 2.93 -8.77
CA ASP A 123 -26.69 1.94 -8.00
C ASP A 123 -26.35 0.50 -8.42
N GLU A 124 -26.09 0.27 -9.71
CA GLU A 124 -25.67 -1.03 -10.24
C GLU A 124 -24.30 -1.48 -9.71
N GLU A 125 -23.29 -0.60 -9.70
CA GLU A 125 -21.97 -0.91 -9.13
C GLU A 125 -22.06 -1.17 -7.63
N ALA A 126 -22.80 -0.33 -6.90
CA ALA A 126 -23.01 -0.53 -5.47
C ALA A 126 -23.76 -1.84 -5.17
N ALA A 127 -24.72 -2.24 -6.00
CA ALA A 127 -25.41 -3.52 -5.89
C ALA A 127 -24.46 -4.71 -6.16
N GLU A 128 -23.58 -4.61 -7.16
CA GLU A 128 -22.59 -5.64 -7.49
C GLU A 128 -21.56 -5.82 -6.37
N ILE A 129 -21.03 -4.72 -5.82
CA ILE A 129 -20.09 -4.73 -4.68
C ILE A 129 -20.75 -5.37 -3.44
N ARG A 130 -22.01 -5.02 -3.16
CA ARG A 130 -22.79 -5.64 -2.08
C ARG A 130 -23.04 -7.13 -2.32
N ALA A 131 -23.29 -7.53 -3.57
CA ALA A 131 -23.44 -8.95 -3.93
C ALA A 131 -22.13 -9.73 -3.71
N MET A 132 -20.97 -9.09 -3.89
CA MET A 132 -19.67 -9.64 -3.53
C MET A 132 -19.38 -9.61 -2.02
N GLY A 133 -20.28 -9.12 -1.17
CA GLY A 133 -20.19 -9.19 0.29
C GLY A 133 -19.74 -7.91 0.99
N ILE A 134 -19.27 -6.89 0.25
CA ILE A 134 -18.88 -5.61 0.82
C ILE A 134 -20.14 -4.74 0.92
N SER A 135 -20.74 -4.70 2.12
CA SER A 135 -21.92 -3.87 2.38
C SER A 135 -21.59 -2.53 3.00
N HIS A 136 -20.42 -2.43 3.62
CA HIS A 136 -19.96 -1.24 4.29
C HIS A 136 -18.45 -1.07 4.10
N VAL A 137 -18.02 0.18 4.02
CA VAL A 137 -16.62 0.57 4.05
C VAL A 137 -16.38 1.57 5.18
N ARG A 138 -15.11 1.86 5.47
CA ARG A 138 -14.68 2.78 6.52
C ARG A 138 -13.99 3.96 5.85
N ASN A 139 -14.60 5.14 5.85
CA ASN A 139 -13.99 6.30 5.21
C ASN A 139 -12.75 6.74 5.99
N LEU A 140 -11.62 6.85 5.29
CA LEU A 140 -10.32 7.16 5.88
C LEU A 140 -10.40 8.47 6.65
N ASN A 141 -10.92 9.55 6.05
CA ASN A 141 -11.22 10.82 6.71
C ASN A 141 -10.11 11.25 7.70
N LEU A 142 -8.86 11.14 7.26
CA LEU A 142 -7.72 11.56 8.06
C LEU A 142 -7.70 13.08 8.17
N SER A 143 -7.27 13.55 9.34
CA SER A 143 -7.19 14.97 9.65
C SER A 143 -6.23 15.22 10.80
N LYS A 144 -5.91 16.49 11.00
CA LYS A 144 -5.10 16.98 12.12
C LYS A 144 -5.70 16.68 13.49
N THR A 145 -7.01 16.44 13.56
CA THR A 145 -7.69 16.03 14.80
C THR A 145 -7.42 14.57 15.14
N VAL A 146 -7.19 13.73 14.13
CA VAL A 146 -6.92 12.29 14.25
C VAL A 146 -5.44 12.05 14.51
N ASP A 147 -4.57 12.63 13.68
CA ASP A 147 -3.12 12.65 13.85
C ASP A 147 -2.68 14.11 13.91
N GLY A 148 -2.14 14.55 15.05
CA GLY A 148 -1.75 15.95 15.26
C GLY A 148 -0.67 16.47 14.31
N ASP A 149 0.04 15.56 13.63
CA ASP A 149 1.04 15.86 12.61
C ASP A 149 0.48 15.83 11.18
N HIS A 150 -0.80 15.48 11.00
CA HIS A 150 -1.44 15.52 9.68
C HIS A 150 -1.56 16.95 9.15
N ARG A 151 -1.35 17.10 7.85
CA ARG A 151 -1.37 18.39 7.15
C ARG A 151 -2.79 18.97 7.06
N ARG A 152 -3.74 18.14 6.62
CA ARG A 152 -5.16 18.53 6.44
C ARG A 152 -5.85 18.86 7.77
N ASP A 153 -6.51 20.01 7.87
CA ASP A 153 -7.31 20.43 9.03
C ASP A 153 -8.80 20.66 8.72
N ASP A 154 -9.22 20.54 7.47
CA ASP A 154 -10.57 20.83 6.97
C ASP A 154 -11.43 19.58 6.70
N THR A 155 -10.94 18.39 7.04
CA THR A 155 -11.72 17.15 6.95
C THR A 155 -12.98 17.26 7.81
N HIS A 156 -14.13 17.08 7.18
CA HIS A 156 -15.44 17.15 7.84
C HIS A 156 -15.93 15.78 8.28
N GLY A 157 -15.67 14.74 7.49
CA GLY A 157 -16.10 13.38 7.78
C GLY A 157 -15.42 12.82 9.04
N THR A 158 -16.12 11.93 9.76
CA THR A 158 -15.54 11.29 10.93
C THR A 158 -14.55 10.19 10.51
N HIS A 159 -13.38 10.15 11.15
CA HIS A 159 -12.35 9.15 10.88
C HIS A 159 -12.86 7.72 11.09
N MET A 160 -12.65 6.87 10.08
CA MET A 160 -13.10 5.47 10.06
C MET A 160 -14.60 5.31 10.30
N GLU A 161 -15.38 6.34 9.97
CA GLU A 161 -16.83 6.26 9.97
C GLU A 161 -17.28 5.23 8.95
N ARG A 162 -18.23 4.41 9.39
CA ARG A 162 -18.78 3.35 8.56
C ARG A 162 -19.75 3.96 7.57
N ALA A 163 -19.45 3.84 6.29
CA ALA A 163 -20.33 4.22 5.18
C ALA A 163 -20.97 2.96 4.58
N GLU A 164 -22.24 3.05 4.21
CA GLU A 164 -22.92 2.00 3.45
C GLU A 164 -22.47 2.07 1.99
N VAL A 165 -22.28 0.91 1.36
CA VAL A 165 -22.04 0.83 -0.09
C VAL A 165 -23.36 1.04 -0.81
N ALA A 166 -23.55 2.25 -1.33
CA ALA A 166 -24.75 2.69 -2.04
C ALA A 166 -24.38 3.58 -3.23
N GLU A 167 -25.37 3.92 -4.05
CA GLU A 167 -25.27 4.96 -5.07
C GLU A 167 -24.69 6.25 -4.46
N ASP A 168 -23.88 6.97 -5.23
CA ASP A 168 -23.18 8.20 -4.85
C ASP A 168 -22.14 8.05 -3.73
N LEU A 169 -21.81 6.83 -3.29
CA LEU A 169 -20.62 6.64 -2.46
C LEU A 169 -19.37 6.91 -3.32
N ALA A 170 -18.57 7.90 -2.93
CA ALA A 170 -17.26 8.13 -3.54
C ALA A 170 -16.28 7.02 -3.12
N VAL A 171 -15.44 6.59 -4.06
CA VAL A 171 -14.33 5.66 -3.86
C VAL A 171 -13.14 6.07 -4.72
N LEU A 172 -11.95 5.52 -4.46
CA LEU A 172 -10.84 5.60 -5.39
C LEU A 172 -10.92 4.48 -6.44
N MET A 173 -10.74 4.84 -7.71
CA MET A 173 -10.65 3.92 -8.84
C MET A 173 -9.35 4.16 -9.62
N VAL A 174 -8.73 3.09 -10.11
CA VAL A 174 -7.46 3.15 -10.86
C VAL A 174 -7.66 3.78 -12.25
N ALA A 175 -6.80 4.74 -12.59
CA ALA A 175 -6.63 5.41 -13.89
C ALA A 175 -7.84 6.19 -14.46
N ALA A 176 -9.04 5.94 -13.97
CA ALA A 176 -10.24 6.64 -14.38
C ALA A 176 -11.24 6.73 -13.22
N GLY A 177 -12.17 7.66 -13.31
CA GLY A 177 -13.25 7.81 -12.34
C GLY A 177 -14.38 8.69 -12.85
N PHE A 178 -15.57 8.53 -12.29
CA PHE A 178 -16.74 9.35 -12.62
C PHE A 178 -16.99 10.32 -11.48
N ASP A 179 -16.97 11.62 -11.73
CA ASP A 179 -17.05 12.66 -10.68
C ASP A 179 -18.50 13.03 -10.28
N GLY A 180 -19.49 12.26 -10.75
CA GLY A 180 -20.91 12.56 -10.63
C GLY A 180 -21.47 13.30 -11.86
N THR A 181 -20.61 13.81 -12.74
CA THR A 181 -21.00 14.56 -13.94
C THR A 181 -20.34 14.06 -15.21
N ALA A 182 -19.07 13.69 -15.15
CA ALA A 182 -18.28 13.23 -16.29
C ALA A 182 -17.23 12.19 -15.86
N TRP A 183 -16.80 11.38 -16.82
CA TRP A 183 -15.64 10.51 -16.65
C TRP A 183 -14.35 11.32 -16.82
N ASP A 184 -13.43 11.16 -15.87
CA ASP A 184 -12.02 11.49 -16.00
C ASP A 184 -11.27 10.25 -16.47
N PHE A 185 -10.67 10.34 -17.66
CA PHE A 185 -9.89 9.28 -18.31
C PHE A 185 -8.50 9.78 -18.74
N ASP A 186 -8.00 10.87 -18.14
CA ASP A 186 -6.73 11.50 -18.55
C ASP A 186 -5.54 10.53 -18.44
N SER A 187 -5.62 9.52 -17.58
CA SER A 187 -4.57 8.50 -17.41
C SER A 187 -4.71 7.31 -18.38
N LEU A 188 -5.72 7.33 -19.25
CA LEU A 188 -5.98 6.29 -20.28
C LEU A 188 -5.88 6.83 -21.72
N VAL A 189 -5.36 8.05 -21.89
CA VAL A 189 -5.09 8.63 -23.21
C VAL A 189 -3.66 8.35 -23.68
N SER A 190 -3.46 8.35 -25.00
CA SER A 190 -2.14 8.16 -25.62
C SER A 190 -1.08 9.10 -25.00
N GLY A 191 0.02 8.51 -24.55
CA GLY A 191 1.13 9.20 -23.87
C GLY A 191 1.02 9.28 -22.35
N ALA A 192 -0.08 8.85 -21.73
CA ALA A 192 -0.17 8.72 -20.28
C ALA A 192 0.78 7.62 -19.77
N GLU A 193 1.38 7.82 -18.58
CA GLU A 193 2.40 6.94 -18.02
C GLU A 193 2.11 6.59 -16.56
N TYR A 194 2.06 5.29 -16.24
CA TYR A 194 1.92 4.78 -14.86
C TYR A 194 2.27 3.28 -14.78
N ARG A 195 2.37 2.72 -13.58
CA ARG A 195 2.96 1.37 -13.39
C ARG A 195 2.02 0.19 -13.60
N ASN A 196 0.73 0.30 -13.28
CA ASN A 196 -0.19 -0.85 -13.28
C ASN A 196 -1.44 -0.63 -14.17
N PRO A 197 -1.29 -0.50 -15.50
CA PRO A 197 -2.42 -0.27 -16.40
C PRO A 197 -3.42 -1.42 -16.49
N ASP A 198 -3.05 -2.63 -16.12
CA ASP A 198 -3.96 -3.78 -16.05
C ASP A 198 -5.02 -3.65 -14.96
N LEU A 199 -4.79 -2.75 -14.01
CA LEU A 199 -5.71 -2.47 -12.91
C LEU A 199 -6.75 -1.39 -13.24
N ALA A 200 -6.71 -0.78 -14.42
CA ALA A 200 -7.64 0.29 -14.81
C ALA A 200 -9.11 -0.11 -14.63
N TYR A 201 -9.94 0.86 -14.23
CA TYR A 201 -11.36 0.72 -13.90
C TYR A 201 -11.66 -0.21 -12.72
N ARG A 202 -10.76 -0.28 -11.75
CA ARG A 202 -10.95 -1.11 -10.55
C ARG A 202 -10.86 -0.27 -9.29
N ILE A 203 -11.71 -0.58 -8.33
CA ILE A 203 -11.86 0.16 -7.08
C ILE A 203 -10.78 -0.28 -6.08
N ILE A 204 -10.26 0.70 -5.34
CA ILE A 204 -9.19 0.54 -4.38
C ILE A 204 -9.75 0.63 -2.95
N LEU A 205 -9.48 -0.38 -2.11
CA LEU A 205 -9.84 -0.37 -0.69
C LEU A 205 -8.68 -0.85 0.21
N GLY A 206 -8.43 -0.14 1.31
CA GLY A 206 -7.40 -0.48 2.29
C GLY A 206 -7.81 -1.59 3.26
N VAL A 207 -6.85 -2.34 3.76
CA VAL A 207 -7.08 -3.35 4.82
C VAL A 207 -6.72 -2.74 6.17
N GLY A 208 -7.74 -2.33 6.91
CA GLY A 208 -7.62 -1.70 8.22
C GLY A 208 -7.82 -2.65 9.41
N PRO A 209 -7.60 -2.17 10.64
CA PRO A 209 -7.83 -2.93 11.87
C PRO A 209 -9.30 -3.34 12.06
N ASP A 210 -10.24 -2.57 11.51
CA ASP A 210 -11.67 -2.86 11.58
C ASP A 210 -12.18 -3.76 10.44
N SER A 211 -11.31 -4.12 9.48
CA SER A 211 -11.70 -4.99 8.36
C SER A 211 -12.12 -6.37 8.85
N GLU A 212 -13.02 -7.01 8.09
CA GLU A 212 -13.51 -8.34 8.41
C GLU A 212 -12.38 -9.39 8.48
N LEU A 213 -11.30 -9.20 7.71
CA LEU A 213 -10.13 -10.08 7.78
C LEU A 213 -9.49 -10.08 9.18
N VAL A 214 -9.42 -8.92 9.83
CA VAL A 214 -8.87 -8.78 11.19
C VAL A 214 -9.90 -9.20 12.23
N THR A 215 -11.11 -8.66 12.15
CA THR A 215 -12.14 -8.87 13.18
C THR A 215 -12.68 -10.32 13.23
N SER A 216 -12.64 -11.05 12.11
CA SER A 216 -12.93 -12.48 12.06
C SER A 216 -11.71 -13.38 12.34
N GLY A 217 -10.54 -12.80 12.62
CA GLY A 217 -9.32 -13.51 12.98
C GLY A 217 -8.64 -14.27 11.85
N GLN A 218 -8.85 -13.88 10.58
CA GLN A 218 -8.08 -14.44 9.46
C GLN A 218 -6.64 -13.93 9.46
N ILE A 219 -6.46 -12.67 9.86
CA ILE A 219 -5.16 -12.06 10.16
C ILE A 219 -5.20 -11.48 11.58
N GLU A 220 -4.06 -11.48 12.28
CA GLU A 220 -3.98 -11.00 13.67
C GLU A 220 -4.08 -9.46 13.75
N ILE A 221 -3.49 -8.77 12.78
CA ILE A 221 -3.47 -7.31 12.69
C ILE A 221 -3.36 -6.88 11.23
N ALA A 222 -3.94 -5.72 10.90
CA ALA A 222 -3.68 -5.03 9.65
C ALA A 222 -2.19 -4.62 9.59
N GLY A 223 -1.42 -5.30 8.72
CA GLY A 223 0.01 -5.07 8.59
C GLY A 223 0.31 -3.67 8.05
N LEU A 224 1.41 -3.09 8.53
CA LEU A 224 2.00 -1.87 7.98
C LEU A 224 3.17 -2.22 7.08
N CYS A 225 3.30 -1.51 5.96
CA CYS A 225 4.44 -1.65 5.07
C CYS A 225 5.73 -1.14 5.76
N PRO A 226 6.85 -1.88 5.69
CA PRO A 226 8.12 -1.43 6.27
C PRO A 226 8.57 -0.05 5.79
N ASN A 227 8.34 0.30 4.53
CA ASN A 227 8.69 1.62 4.00
C ASN A 227 7.77 2.72 4.53
N ALA A 228 6.48 2.44 4.71
CA ALA A 228 5.56 3.37 5.38
C ALA A 228 6.00 3.67 6.82
N ILE A 229 6.48 2.67 7.56
CA ILE A 229 7.03 2.87 8.92
C ILE A 229 8.29 3.76 8.88
N ARG A 230 9.13 3.60 7.85
CA ARG A 230 10.37 4.39 7.70
C ARG A 230 10.09 5.83 7.27
N ARG A 231 8.95 6.06 6.62
CA ARG A 231 8.48 7.36 6.12
C ARG A 231 7.26 7.84 6.90
N GLU A 232 7.18 7.52 8.19
CA GLU A 232 6.01 7.81 9.03
C GLU A 232 5.66 9.30 9.12
N ASN A 233 6.58 10.20 8.76
CA ASN A 233 6.39 11.67 8.74
C ASN A 233 6.00 12.22 7.36
N HIS A 234 5.76 11.35 6.37
CA HIS A 234 5.37 11.75 5.01
C HIS A 234 3.89 11.47 4.75
N PHE A 235 3.43 10.26 5.07
CA PHE A 235 2.05 9.89 4.84
C PHE A 235 1.52 9.01 5.98
N ALA A 236 0.23 9.09 6.22
CA ALA A 236 -0.41 8.43 7.36
C ALA A 236 -0.94 7.03 7.03
N PHE A 237 -1.45 6.79 5.82
CA PHE A 237 -1.96 5.47 5.44
C PHE A 237 -0.82 4.51 5.05
N GLY A 238 -0.41 3.66 6.01
CA GLY A 238 0.68 2.69 5.83
C GLY A 238 0.23 1.24 5.61
N ASN A 239 -1.08 0.97 5.51
CA ASN A 239 -1.61 -0.38 5.40
C ASN A 239 -1.60 -0.91 3.96
N TYR A 240 -1.63 -2.24 3.82
CA TYR A 240 -1.84 -2.88 2.53
C TYR A 240 -3.28 -2.71 2.06
N SER A 241 -3.48 -2.84 0.76
CA SER A 241 -4.77 -2.60 0.13
C SER A 241 -5.11 -3.70 -0.87
N ILE A 242 -6.40 -3.78 -1.19
CA ILE A 242 -7.00 -4.68 -2.14
C ILE A 242 -7.58 -3.84 -3.28
N VAL A 243 -7.27 -4.21 -4.52
CA VAL A 243 -7.98 -3.73 -5.70
C VAL A 243 -9.07 -4.73 -6.02
N LEU A 244 -10.32 -4.27 -5.98
CA LEU A 244 -11.49 -5.09 -6.26
C LEU A 244 -11.45 -5.62 -7.71
N PRO A 245 -12.15 -6.72 -8.03
CA PRO A 245 -12.36 -7.11 -9.41
C PRO A 245 -13.03 -5.98 -10.21
N ARG A 246 -12.75 -5.92 -11.51
CA ARG A 246 -13.49 -5.04 -12.41
C ARG A 246 -14.94 -5.48 -12.50
N LEU A 247 -15.85 -4.54 -12.19
CA LEU A 247 -17.28 -4.79 -12.12
C LEU A 247 -17.91 -4.86 -13.51
N ALA A 248 -18.95 -5.66 -13.66
CA ALA A 248 -19.78 -5.67 -14.87
C ALA A 248 -20.43 -4.31 -15.09
N ALA A 249 -20.99 -3.72 -14.03
CA ALA A 249 -21.64 -2.42 -14.09
C ALA A 249 -20.68 -1.29 -14.52
N THR A 250 -19.43 -1.32 -14.05
CA THR A 250 -18.39 -0.37 -14.51
C THR A 250 -18.16 -0.55 -16.01
N VAL A 251 -17.93 -1.78 -16.47
CA VAL A 251 -17.68 -2.09 -17.90
C VAL A 251 -18.86 -1.65 -18.79
N ASP A 252 -20.09 -1.92 -18.38
CA ASP A 252 -21.30 -1.55 -19.13
C ASP A 252 -21.48 -0.03 -19.26
N SER A 253 -20.88 0.75 -18.35
CA SER A 253 -20.93 2.21 -18.34
C SER A 253 -19.81 2.87 -19.14
N LEU A 254 -18.83 2.11 -19.63
CA LEU A 254 -17.65 2.65 -20.28
C LEU A 254 -17.96 3.27 -21.65
N THR A 255 -17.38 4.45 -21.85
CA THR A 255 -17.39 5.19 -23.11
C THR A 255 -15.97 5.32 -23.65
N ASP A 256 -15.83 5.40 -24.97
CA ASP A 256 -14.55 5.60 -25.64
C ASP A 256 -13.94 6.93 -25.17
N PRO A 257 -12.69 6.92 -24.66
CA PRO A 257 -12.09 8.11 -24.06
C PRO A 257 -11.81 9.23 -25.08
N VAL A 258 -11.81 8.94 -26.39
CA VAL A 258 -11.52 9.94 -27.43
C VAL A 258 -12.79 10.56 -27.99
N SER A 259 -13.80 9.74 -28.24
CA SER A 259 -15.06 10.11 -28.89
C SER A 259 -16.21 10.38 -27.91
N GLY A 260 -16.13 9.83 -26.68
CA GLY A 260 -17.20 9.88 -25.69
C GLY A 260 -18.41 8.99 -26.03
N ASP A 261 -18.32 8.19 -27.09
CA ASP A 261 -19.37 7.27 -27.50
C ASP A 261 -19.35 6.01 -26.62
N PRO A 262 -20.50 5.40 -26.28
CA PRO A 262 -20.53 4.11 -25.59
C PRO A 262 -19.74 3.05 -26.34
N ILE A 263 -18.91 2.30 -25.62
CA ILE A 263 -18.13 1.20 -26.21
C ILE A 263 -19.06 0.00 -26.30
N THR A 264 -19.43 -0.35 -27.52
CA THR A 264 -20.44 -1.40 -27.78
C THR A 264 -19.83 -2.77 -28.10
N ASP A 265 -18.50 -2.86 -28.23
CA ASP A 265 -17.78 -4.10 -28.48
C ASP A 265 -16.90 -4.48 -27.27
N ALA A 266 -17.15 -5.66 -26.69
CA ALA A 266 -16.46 -6.18 -25.50
C ALA A 266 -15.00 -6.66 -25.76
N LEU A 267 -14.37 -6.24 -26.86
CA LEU A 267 -13.05 -6.70 -27.31
C LEU A 267 -12.01 -5.58 -27.45
N ASP A 268 -12.27 -4.38 -26.95
CA ASP A 268 -11.31 -3.29 -27.07
C ASP A 268 -10.12 -3.49 -26.11
N GLU A 269 -8.91 -3.44 -26.65
CA GLU A 269 -7.66 -3.58 -25.92
C GLU A 269 -6.92 -2.24 -25.96
N ILE A 270 -6.30 -1.87 -24.83
CA ILE A 270 -5.34 -0.77 -24.80
C ILE A 270 -3.94 -1.35 -24.94
N THR A 271 -3.20 -0.89 -25.95
CA THR A 271 -1.80 -1.21 -26.11
C THR A 271 -0.95 -0.32 -25.19
N VAL A 272 -0.05 -0.94 -24.45
CA VAL A 272 0.91 -0.26 -23.58
C VAL A 272 2.34 -0.66 -23.89
N ILE A 273 3.26 0.29 -23.79
CA ILE A 273 4.69 0.07 -24.04
C ILE A 273 5.48 0.41 -22.77
N SER A 274 6.26 -0.54 -22.27
CA SER A 274 7.14 -0.31 -21.12
C SER A 274 8.34 0.59 -21.48
N GLU A 275 8.98 1.15 -20.47
CA GLU A 275 10.26 1.89 -20.62
C GLU A 275 11.38 1.10 -21.35
N THR A 276 11.30 -0.23 -21.33
CA THR A 276 12.27 -1.12 -22.01
C THR A 276 11.88 -1.47 -23.45
N GLY A 277 10.73 -0.96 -23.93
CA GLY A 277 10.19 -1.23 -25.26
C GLY A 277 9.41 -2.54 -25.38
N GLN A 278 9.07 -3.21 -24.28
CA GLN A 278 8.12 -4.33 -24.31
C GLN A 278 6.71 -3.80 -24.50
N GLU A 279 5.97 -4.39 -25.44
CA GLU A 279 4.58 -4.07 -25.76
C GLU A 279 3.65 -5.12 -25.15
N LYS A 280 2.50 -4.67 -24.65
CA LYS A 280 1.47 -5.51 -24.04
C LYS A 280 0.09 -4.92 -24.33
N ASP A 281 -0.84 -5.76 -24.75
CA ASP A 281 -2.25 -5.39 -24.86
C ASP A 281 -2.99 -5.73 -23.57
N ILE A 282 -3.88 -4.83 -23.15
CA ILE A 282 -4.63 -4.94 -21.90
C ILE A 282 -6.11 -4.82 -22.21
N ASN A 283 -6.85 -5.87 -21.85
CA ASN A 283 -8.30 -5.85 -21.90
C ASN A 283 -8.87 -5.19 -20.64
N ILE A 284 -9.30 -3.95 -20.80
CA ILE A 284 -9.95 -3.16 -19.75
C ILE A 284 -11.48 -3.37 -19.69
N PHE A 285 -12.05 -4.17 -20.59
CA PHE A 285 -13.48 -4.55 -20.61
C PHE A 285 -13.72 -5.96 -20.06
N GLU A 286 -12.66 -6.68 -19.69
CA GLU A 286 -12.80 -7.97 -19.04
C GLU A 286 -13.44 -7.76 -17.66
N VAL A 287 -14.69 -8.21 -17.54
CA VAL A 287 -15.40 -8.35 -16.25
C VAL A 287 -14.73 -9.46 -15.44
N GLN A 288 -14.54 -9.21 -14.14
CA GLN A 288 -13.76 -10.08 -13.29
C GLN A 288 -14.57 -10.61 -12.11
N GLU A 289 -14.30 -11.87 -11.75
CA GLU A 289 -14.95 -12.54 -10.63
C GLU A 289 -14.34 -12.12 -9.27
N ALA A 290 -15.07 -12.37 -8.18
CA ALA A 290 -14.66 -12.02 -6.80
C ALA A 290 -13.23 -12.46 -6.41
N PHE A 291 -12.74 -13.57 -6.96
CA PHE A 291 -11.40 -14.10 -6.68
C PHE A 291 -10.27 -13.44 -7.50
N GLN A 292 -10.60 -12.63 -8.53
CA GLN A 292 -9.65 -11.92 -9.39
C GLN A 292 -9.23 -10.56 -8.82
N PHE A 293 -9.30 -10.39 -7.50
CA PHE A 293 -8.76 -9.22 -6.81
C PHE A 293 -7.22 -9.18 -6.88
N SER A 294 -6.66 -7.98 -6.73
CA SER A 294 -5.22 -7.75 -6.59
C SER A 294 -4.90 -7.15 -5.23
N THR A 295 -3.65 -7.26 -4.79
CA THR A 295 -3.17 -6.64 -3.55
C THR A 295 -1.97 -5.78 -3.85
N PHE A 296 -1.83 -4.66 -3.13
CA PHE A 296 -0.72 -3.74 -3.30
C PHE A 296 -0.28 -3.14 -1.96
N CYS A 297 0.95 -2.64 -1.89
CA CYS A 297 1.46 -1.88 -0.74
C CYS A 297 1.10 -0.39 -0.84
N PRO A 298 1.28 0.43 0.21
CA PRO A 298 1.05 1.88 0.13
C PRO A 298 1.79 2.63 -0.99
N GLU A 299 2.82 2.03 -1.60
CA GLU A 299 3.58 2.59 -2.72
C GLU A 299 2.95 2.23 -4.09
N GLY A 300 1.90 1.41 -4.09
CA GLY A 300 1.23 0.94 -5.30
C GLY A 300 1.93 -0.21 -6.03
N ASP A 301 2.97 -0.81 -5.43
CA ASP A 301 3.61 -2.00 -5.98
C ASP A 301 2.73 -3.23 -5.81
N VAL A 302 2.61 -4.01 -6.89
CA VAL A 302 1.91 -5.30 -6.90
C VAL A 302 2.93 -6.43 -6.72
N VAL A 303 2.54 -7.47 -5.98
CA VAL A 303 3.40 -8.64 -5.76
C VAL A 303 3.77 -9.32 -7.07
N GLY A 304 5.07 -9.59 -7.22
CA GLY A 304 5.58 -10.41 -8.32
C GLY A 304 5.71 -9.67 -9.64
N THR A 305 5.44 -8.37 -9.65
CA THR A 305 5.73 -7.47 -10.77
C THR A 305 6.94 -6.62 -10.44
N VAL A 306 7.84 -6.43 -11.40
CA VAL A 306 8.86 -5.38 -11.29
C VAL A 306 8.13 -4.05 -11.48
N PRO A 307 8.33 -3.05 -10.62
CA PRO A 307 7.80 -1.71 -10.85
C PRO A 307 8.30 -1.22 -12.21
N THR A 308 7.42 -1.16 -13.19
CA THR A 308 7.73 -0.80 -14.58
C THR A 308 6.71 0.22 -15.01
N VAL A 309 7.17 1.37 -15.50
CA VAL A 309 6.28 2.38 -16.07
C VAL A 309 5.88 1.95 -17.48
N TRP A 310 4.59 2.06 -17.75
CA TRP A 310 3.99 1.75 -19.04
C TRP A 310 3.37 3.01 -19.64
N THR A 311 3.63 3.25 -20.92
CA THR A 311 3.08 4.35 -21.69
C THR A 311 1.89 3.85 -22.52
N ILE A 312 0.72 4.44 -22.35
CA ILE A 312 -0.48 4.18 -23.15
C ILE A 312 -0.24 4.63 -24.60
N GLN A 313 -0.61 3.81 -25.59
CA GLN A 313 -0.48 4.14 -27.02
C GLN A 313 -1.74 4.73 -27.63
#